data_AF-A0A815RDY8-F1
#
_entry.id   AF-A0A815RDY8-F1
#
_cell.length_a   1.000
_cell.length_b   1.000
_cell.length_c   1.000
_cell.angle_alpha   90.00
_cell.angle_beta   90.00
_cell.angle_gamma   90.00
#
_symmetry.space_group_name_H-M   'P 1'
#
loop_
_entity.id
_entity.type
_entity.pdbx_description
1 polymer ?
#
loop_
_entity_poly.entity_id
_entity_poly.type
_entity_poly.pdbx_seq_one_letter_code
_entity_poly.pdbx_strand_id
1 'polypeptide(L)'
;MDSCFKSFLCYALNEKKLVSFLRIILKTVPLVENYYQPWSYTKTTGFNDALHSLDRLATVDFHLPINVSVRRFMNNRDLIE
;
A
#
# COMPACT_ATOMS: atom_id res chain seq x y z
N MET A 1 -13.78 1.37 6.45
CA MET A 1 -12.58 1.86 5.74
C MET A 1 -11.42 0.89 5.92
N ASP A 2 -11.22 0.39 7.15
CA ASP A 2 -10.12 -0.50 7.55
C ASP A 2 -10.10 -1.85 6.83
N SER A 3 -11.26 -2.43 6.51
CA SER A 3 -11.32 -3.73 5.83
C SER A 3 -10.73 -3.67 4.41
N CYS A 4 -10.98 -2.58 3.68
CA CYS A 4 -10.41 -2.38 2.34
C CYS A 4 -8.89 -2.21 2.40
N PHE A 5 -8.41 -1.40 3.34
CA PHE A 5 -6.99 -1.19 3.54
C PHE A 5 -6.27 -2.47 3.95
N LYS A 6 -6.84 -3.22 4.92
CA LYS A 6 -6.32 -4.54 5.31
C LYS A 6 -6.26 -5.51 4.13
N SER A 7 -7.31 -5.55 3.31
CA SER A 7 -7.35 -6.47 2.16
C SER A 7 -6.34 -6.07 1.08
N PHE A 8 -6.14 -4.77 0.86
CA PHE A 8 -5.07 -4.25 0.01
C PHE A 8 -3.68 -4.64 0.53
N LEU A 9 -3.43 -4.52 1.84
CA LEU A 9 -2.17 -4.95 2.44
C LEU A 9 -1.95 -6.46 2.26
N CYS A 10 -2.97 -7.29 2.50
CA CYS A 10 -2.89 -8.74 2.26
C CYS A 10 -2.53 -9.05 0.79
N TYR A 11 -3.20 -8.38 -0.16
CA TYR A 11 -2.90 -8.53 -1.58
C TYR A 11 -1.45 -8.14 -1.88
N ALA A 12 -1.02 -6.97 -1.42
CA ALA A 12 0.32 -6.45 -1.70
C ALA A 12 1.43 -7.29 -1.04
N LEU A 13 1.16 -7.92 0.11
CA LEU A 13 2.06 -8.85 0.78
C LEU A 13 2.17 -10.18 0.01
N ASN A 14 1.04 -10.78 -0.37
CA ASN A 14 1.03 -12.00 -1.17
C ASN A 14 1.76 -11.81 -2.51
N GLU A 15 1.61 -10.64 -3.13
CA GLU A 15 2.28 -10.27 -4.39
C GLU A 15 3.73 -9.80 -4.23
N LYS A 16 4.26 -9.69 -3.00
CA LYS A 16 5.61 -9.15 -2.71
C LYS A 16 5.82 -7.72 -3.26
N LYS A 17 4.73 -6.96 -3.40
CA LYS A 17 4.70 -5.61 -4.01
C LYS A 17 4.38 -4.50 -3.00
N LEU A 18 4.28 -4.80 -1.71
CA LEU A 18 3.90 -3.85 -0.66
C LEU A 18 4.73 -2.55 -0.71
N VAL A 19 6.06 -2.66 -0.74
CA VAL A 19 6.95 -1.48 -0.79
C VAL A 19 6.72 -0.65 -2.05
N SER A 20 6.57 -1.30 -3.20
CA SER A 20 6.31 -0.63 -4.48
C SER A 20 5.01 0.17 -4.45
N PHE A 21 3.94 -0.41 -3.91
CA PHE A 21 2.66 0.27 -3.78
C PHE A 21 2.72 1.46 -2.80
N LEU A 22 3.32 1.26 -1.62
CA LEU A 22 3.48 2.35 -0.64
C LEU A 22 4.32 3.48 -1.21
N ARG A 23 5.37 3.18 -1.99
CA ARG A 23 6.21 4.18 -2.65
C ARG A 23 5.41 5.03 -3.64
N ILE A 24 4.47 4.46 -4.37
CA ILE A 24 3.59 5.22 -5.29
C ILE A 24 2.71 6.18 -4.49
N ILE A 25 2.08 5.70 -3.42
CA ILE A 25 1.21 6.52 -2.57
C ILE A 25 2.00 7.70 -1.97
N LEU A 26 3.18 7.41 -1.40
CA LEU A 26 4.01 8.40 -0.71
C LEU A 26 4.76 9.34 -1.67
N LYS A 27 4.92 9.00 -2.94
CA LYS A 27 5.44 9.92 -3.96
C LYS A 27 4.36 10.80 -4.59
N THR A 28 3.09 10.51 -4.33
CA THR A 28 1.98 11.30 -4.86
C THR A 28 1.84 12.59 -4.04
N VAL A 29 2.48 13.66 -4.50
CA VAL A 29 2.52 14.98 -3.83
C VAL A 29 1.15 15.44 -3.30
N PRO A 30 0.06 15.46 -4.08
CA PRO A 30 -1.23 15.91 -3.56
C PRO A 30 -1.79 15.03 -2.44
N LEU A 31 -1.46 13.73 -2.39
CA LEU A 31 -1.84 12.89 -1.26
C LEU A 31 -1.00 13.22 -0.02
N VAL A 32 0.31 13.42 -0.19
CA VAL A 32 1.18 13.76 0.92
C VAL A 32 0.80 15.11 1.52
N GLU A 33 0.54 16.11 0.67
CA GLU A 33 0.19 17.45 1.12
C GLU A 33 -1.18 17.52 1.83
N ASN A 34 -2.19 16.80 1.33
CA ASN A 34 -3.54 16.86 1.89
C ASN A 34 -3.74 15.99 3.13
N TYR A 35 -2.99 14.88 3.27
CA TYR A 35 -3.23 13.89 4.34
C TYR A 35 -2.15 13.84 5.41
N TYR A 36 -1.00 14.48 5.22
CA TYR A 36 0.10 14.47 6.18
C TYR A 36 0.44 15.88 6.68
N GLN A 37 0.49 16.02 8.00
CA GLN A 37 0.91 17.25 8.65
C GLN A 37 2.39 17.54 8.40
N PRO A 38 2.83 18.81 8.44
CA PRO A 38 4.24 19.18 8.22
C PRO A 38 5.24 18.46 9.15
N TRP A 39 4.86 18.24 10.41
CA TRP A 39 5.64 17.50 11.41
C TRP A 39 5.43 15.98 11.35
N SER A 40 4.71 15.48 10.35
CA SER A 40 4.54 14.03 10.19
C SER A 40 5.87 13.37 9.91
N TYR A 41 6.04 12.16 10.42
CA TYR A 41 7.21 11.33 10.14
C TYR A 41 7.42 11.15 8.62
N THR A 42 6.34 11.00 7.85
CA THR A 42 6.38 10.90 6.38
C THR A 42 7.01 12.14 5.73
N LYS A 43 6.57 13.37 6.07
CA LYS A 43 7.13 14.59 5.47
C LYS A 43 8.54 14.92 5.96
N THR A 44 8.85 14.58 7.21
CA THR A 44 10.16 14.88 7.82
C THR A 44 11.27 13.95 7.35
N THR A 45 10.98 12.67 7.12
CA THR A 45 12.00 11.65 6.76
C THR A 45 11.89 11.14 5.33
N GLY A 46 10.77 11.43 4.65
CA GLY A 46 10.41 10.79 3.39
C GLY A 46 10.00 9.32 3.53
N PHE A 47 9.87 8.80 4.76
CA PHE A 47 9.44 7.43 5.08
C PHE A 47 10.35 6.33 4.49
N ASN A 48 11.58 6.68 4.07
CA ASN A 48 12.46 5.78 3.32
C ASN A 48 13.01 4.63 4.16
N ASP A 49 13.30 4.88 5.43
CA ASP A 49 13.75 3.92 6.43
C ASP A 49 12.68 2.87 6.78
N ALA A 50 11.42 3.31 6.91
CA ALA A 50 10.28 2.42 7.05
C ALA A 50 10.09 1.55 5.80
N LEU A 51 10.18 2.14 4.59
CA LEU A 51 10.13 1.37 3.33
C LEU A 51 11.27 0.35 3.24
N HIS A 52 12.48 0.70 3.64
CA HIS A 52 13.62 -0.20 3.65
C HIS A 52 13.44 -1.36 4.63
N SER A 53 12.85 -1.09 5.79
CA SER A 53 12.53 -2.14 6.78
C SER A 53 11.46 -3.11 6.25
N LEU A 54 10.48 -2.60 5.51
CA LEU A 54 9.42 -3.39 4.88
C LEU A 54 9.90 -4.24 3.69
N ASP A 55 11.01 -3.86 3.06
CA ASP A 55 11.59 -4.61 1.92
C ASP A 55 11.90 -6.06 2.28
N ARG A 56 12.28 -6.31 3.54
CA ARG A 56 12.52 -7.66 4.08
C ARG A 56 11.30 -8.56 3.98
N LEU A 57 10.09 -8.01 4.00
CA LEU A 57 8.86 -8.80 3.86
C LEU A 57 8.71 -9.41 2.47
N ALA A 58 9.36 -8.85 1.43
CA ALA A 58 9.33 -9.44 0.10
C ALA A 58 10.02 -10.82 0.04
N THR A 59 10.86 -11.16 1.02
CA THR A 59 11.50 -12.48 1.12
C THR A 59 10.58 -13.57 1.66
N VAL A 60 9.48 -13.18 2.32
CA VAL A 60 8.52 -14.10 2.94
C VAL A 60 7.42 -14.43 1.94
N ASP A 61 7.03 -15.70 1.89
CA ASP A 61 5.98 -16.17 0.99
C ASP A 61 4.61 -16.15 1.69
N PHE A 62 3.92 -15.02 1.58
CA PHE A 62 2.63 -14.81 2.24
C PHE A 62 1.49 -15.51 1.48
N HIS A 63 0.65 -16.22 2.23
CA HIS A 63 -0.58 -16.85 1.76
C HIS A 63 -1.78 -16.36 2.57
N LEU A 64 -1.94 -15.04 2.65
CA LEU A 64 -3.01 -14.43 3.44
C LEU A 64 -4.35 -14.51 2.70
N PRO A 65 -5.46 -14.81 3.40
CA PRO A 65 -6.79 -14.80 2.79
C PRO A 65 -7.15 -13.36 2.40
N ILE A 66 -7.19 -13.09 1.09
CA ILE A 66 -7.67 -11.80 0.57
C ILE A 66 -9.19 -11.79 0.76
N ASN A 67 -9.66 -10.91 1.65
CA ASN A 67 -11.08 -10.75 1.88
C ASN A 67 -11.74 -10.05 0.66
N VAL A 68 -13.04 -10.30 0.46
CA VAL A 68 -13.85 -10.02 -0.74
C VAL A 68 -13.82 -8.54 -1.21
N SER A 69 -13.29 -7.64 -0.40
CA SER A 69 -13.21 -6.20 -0.68
C SER A 69 -12.27 -5.83 -1.84
N VAL A 70 -11.23 -6.63 -2.15
CA VAL A 70 -10.36 -6.37 -3.32
C VAL A 70 -11.04 -6.76 -4.63
N ARG A 71 -11.95 -7.74 -4.61
CA ARG A 71 -12.71 -8.16 -5.79
C ARG A 71 -13.54 -7.01 -6.37
N ARG A 72 -14.08 -6.11 -5.52
CA ARG A 72 -14.75 -4.87 -5.98
C ARG A 72 -13.81 -3.84 -6.59
N PHE A 73 -12.58 -3.73 -6.09
CA PHE A 73 -11.57 -2.83 -6.68
C PHE A 73 -11.05 -3.35 -8.03
N MET A 74 -10.93 -4.66 -8.20
CA MET A 74 -10.52 -5.29 -9.47
C MET A 74 -11.66 -5.31 -10.49
N ASN A 75 -12.91 -5.57 -10.08
CA ASN A 75 -14.07 -5.60 -10.97
C ASN A 75 -14.39 -4.24 -11.64
N ASN A 76 -13.83 -3.12 -11.13
CA ASN A 76 -13.90 -1.83 -11.81
C ASN A 76 -12.87 -1.68 -12.94
N ARG A 77 -11.90 -2.59 -13.07
CA ARG A 77 -10.98 -2.67 -14.21
C ARG A 77 -11.53 -3.56 -15.34
N ASP A 78 -12.33 -4.57 -15.02
CA ASP A 78 -12.99 -5.46 -16.00
C ASP A 78 -14.13 -4.79 -16.79
N LEU A 79 -14.51 -3.54 -16.47
CA LEU A 79 -15.53 -2.78 -17.21
C LEU A 79 -14.92 -1.80 -18.24
N ILE A 80 -13.61 -1.91 -18.48
CA ILE A 80 -12.88 -1.18 -19.52
C ILE A 80 -12.11 -2.21 -20.37
N GLU A 81 -12.85 -3.20 -20.88
CA GLU A 81 -12.49 -3.98 -22.08
C GLU A 81 -13.68 -3.95 -23.04
#